data_AF-A0A0B5BE29-F1
#
_entry.id   AF-A0A0B5BE29-F1
#
_cell.length_a   1.000
_cell.length_b   1.000
_cell.length_c   1.000
_cell.angle_alpha   90.00
_cell.angle_beta   90.00
_cell.angle_gamma   90.00
#
_symmetry.space_group_name_H-M   'P 1'
#
loop_
_entity.id
_entity.type
_entity.pdbx_description
1 polymer ?
#
loop_
_entity_poly.entity_id
_entity_poly.type
_entity_poly.pdbx_seq_one_letter_code
_entity_poly.pdbx_strand_id
1 'polypeptide(L)'
;MKRNIIRVIGAAAALLVAGVQGALALTAGSYSVTVSKLNGNGTLSDLQTVSATADTSGKLSFTLSTLPTNADVNFLVFTIKDANGVIVRKGLVPAPPAGNANKIGINDLATVQADAFLKGAELAGSDDPVLAAYLLVLLRSPQVTPSDIVALGNLGKAAILGGSGFEGYVATNGATPAKLAALKKCLVYNPDGTKKTLKHFAEGFFNAVESTTAGAAQDEMQKAGGLMADVFMDAAACADIELGVITNAHEAAGDAAQASGYMGGISSTVMKSLDSSMSAFHRKVGMVKMVAEYTDALKVLGATGTQVDQFVAAATALAQASAAIDTQYKDFYSDPDAYLSSHPGSNLTTIKQAIDTLYQNAWTTFQSAIAASGADIAALKAAITTTLSGIVLPTDFGTFRDTTGTQKNWPVQQVVMVKWLVGLIANGGIVTYTRTTPPIPTMMQNWLGTCSNTQYWDMMHCQQNGGTWTSQRRDYSHMTPSAAFNSYLGLQEDVSIAEMTKFSIWDNNAQPTSTQRQTAELSFIAALMTIQGNFVATKNAAGMAVTDAEKEAMVKLMLQPHAD
;
A
#
# COMPACT_ATOMS: atom_id res chain seq x y z
N MET A 1 -12.43 2.52 -15.58
CA MET A 1 -12.50 1.72 -14.32
C MET A 1 -13.74 0.83 -14.35
N LYS A 2 -13.59 -0.51 -14.38
CA LYS A 2 -14.66 -1.52 -14.20
C LYS A 2 -14.09 -2.85 -13.67
N ARG A 3 -13.96 -3.05 -12.36
CA ARG A 3 -13.50 -4.33 -11.75
C ARG A 3 -14.67 -5.34 -11.61
N ASN A 4 -15.13 -5.85 -12.76
CA ASN A 4 -16.24 -6.79 -12.88
C ASN A 4 -15.81 -8.27 -12.75
N ILE A 5 -15.54 -8.72 -11.52
CA ILE A 5 -15.43 -10.17 -11.23
C ILE A 5 -16.85 -10.75 -11.14
N ILE A 6 -17.11 -11.76 -11.98
CA ILE A 6 -18.41 -12.38 -12.29
C ILE A 6 -18.11 -13.85 -12.66
N ARG A 7 -18.82 -14.91 -12.23
CA ARG A 7 -20.10 -14.99 -11.49
C ARG A 7 -19.89 -15.68 -10.11
N VAL A 8 -20.44 -16.81 -9.64
CA VAL A 8 -21.44 -17.82 -10.06
C VAL A 8 -22.26 -18.24 -8.81
N ILE A 9 -23.40 -18.91 -9.01
CA ILE A 9 -24.38 -19.40 -8.03
C ILE A 9 -23.94 -20.78 -7.48
N GLY A 10 -24.24 -21.24 -6.25
CA GLY A 10 -24.95 -20.63 -5.11
C GLY A 10 -25.63 -21.69 -4.20
N ALA A 11 -26.37 -21.20 -3.19
CA ALA A 11 -27.29 -21.94 -2.28
C ALA A 11 -26.73 -22.93 -1.23
N ALA A 12 -26.73 -22.50 0.06
CA ALA A 12 -27.32 -23.28 1.17
C ALA A 12 -27.60 -22.39 2.42
N ALA A 13 -28.69 -22.69 3.12
CA ALA A 13 -29.07 -22.35 4.50
C ALA A 13 -28.45 -21.12 5.23
N ALA A 14 -29.30 -20.11 5.50
CA ALA A 14 -29.08 -19.18 6.60
C ALA A 14 -29.52 -19.79 7.95
N LEU A 15 -28.91 -19.39 9.07
CA LEU A 15 -29.47 -19.66 10.40
C LEU A 15 -29.19 -18.53 11.41
N LEU A 16 -30.28 -17.96 11.94
CA LEU A 16 -30.42 -17.25 13.23
C LEU A 16 -29.39 -16.18 13.63
N VAL A 17 -29.77 -14.91 13.43
CA VAL A 17 -29.25 -13.78 14.19
C VAL A 17 -29.68 -13.93 15.66
N ALA A 18 -28.73 -14.22 16.56
CA ALA A 18 -28.96 -14.23 18.00
C ALA A 18 -27.71 -13.73 18.76
N GLY A 19 -27.84 -12.59 19.45
CA GLY A 19 -26.92 -12.16 20.53
C GLY A 19 -25.42 -12.10 20.21
N VAL A 20 -24.97 -11.07 19.47
CA VAL A 20 -23.54 -10.86 19.11
C VAL A 20 -22.60 -10.66 20.33
N GLN A 21 -23.13 -10.58 21.56
CA GLN A 21 -22.31 -10.65 22.78
C GLN A 21 -21.66 -12.04 23.01
N GLY A 22 -22.16 -13.12 22.40
CA GLY A 22 -21.63 -14.48 22.60
C GLY A 22 -20.41 -14.87 21.75
N ALA A 23 -20.04 -14.09 20.74
CA ALA A 23 -19.13 -14.52 19.67
C ALA A 23 -17.62 -14.31 19.95
N LEU A 24 -17.22 -14.17 21.22
CA LEU A 24 -15.82 -13.93 21.61
C LEU A 24 -15.46 -14.63 22.93
N ALA A 25 -16.32 -14.47 23.94
CA ALA A 25 -16.15 -15.01 25.28
C ALA A 25 -16.08 -16.55 25.32
N LEU A 26 -15.29 -17.11 26.24
CA LEU A 26 -15.40 -18.52 26.62
C LEU A 26 -16.57 -18.74 27.59
N THR A 27 -17.06 -19.97 27.68
CA THR A 27 -17.96 -20.38 28.75
C THR A 27 -17.23 -20.27 30.10
N ALA A 28 -17.88 -19.79 31.16
CA ALA A 28 -17.29 -19.81 32.50
C ALA A 28 -17.01 -21.26 32.94
N GLY A 29 -15.77 -21.57 33.33
CA GLY A 29 -15.35 -22.94 33.61
C GLY A 29 -13.83 -23.13 33.65
N SER A 30 -13.40 -24.38 33.83
CA SER A 30 -11.99 -24.77 33.90
C SER A 30 -11.41 -25.11 32.53
N TYR A 31 -10.21 -24.60 32.25
CA TYR A 31 -9.46 -24.78 31.01
C TYR A 31 -8.01 -25.18 31.30
N SER A 32 -7.34 -25.70 30.28
CA SER A 32 -5.88 -25.82 30.26
C SER A 32 -5.30 -24.99 29.11
N VAL A 33 -4.22 -24.27 29.38
CA VAL A 33 -3.48 -23.47 28.40
C VAL A 33 -2.12 -24.13 28.22
N THR A 34 -1.91 -24.75 27.06
CA THR A 34 -0.61 -25.24 26.61
C THR A 34 0.08 -24.13 25.82
N VAL A 35 1.33 -23.84 26.15
CA VAL A 35 2.17 -22.90 25.41
C VAL A 35 3.31 -23.67 24.76
N SER A 36 3.45 -23.49 23.45
CA SER A 36 4.41 -24.17 22.60
C SER A 36 5.25 -23.13 21.87
N LYS A 37 6.53 -23.43 21.61
CA LYS A 37 7.30 -22.70 20.61
C LYS A 37 6.99 -23.23 19.21
N LEU A 38 6.98 -22.36 18.21
CA LEU A 38 7.11 -22.76 16.82
C LEU A 38 8.60 -22.85 16.49
N ASN A 39 9.07 -24.01 16.02
CA ASN A 39 10.43 -24.22 15.59
C ASN A 39 10.60 -23.78 14.13
N GLY A 40 11.82 -23.38 13.74
CA GLY A 40 12.16 -22.95 12.38
C GLY A 40 12.03 -24.00 11.26
N ASN A 41 11.52 -25.20 11.56
CA ASN A 41 11.11 -26.23 10.60
C ASN A 41 9.57 -26.36 10.51
N GLY A 42 8.80 -25.42 11.07
CA GLY A 42 7.34 -25.42 11.06
C GLY A 42 6.67 -26.33 12.10
N THR A 43 7.42 -27.04 12.95
CA THR A 43 6.84 -27.92 13.97
C THR A 43 6.70 -27.25 15.34
N LEU A 44 5.76 -27.71 16.16
CA LEU A 44 5.60 -27.25 17.53
C LEU A 44 6.47 -28.05 18.51
N SER A 45 6.82 -27.41 19.63
CA SER A 45 7.30 -28.10 20.83
C SER A 45 6.75 -27.42 22.08
N ASP A 46 6.07 -28.19 22.92
CA ASP A 46 5.44 -27.69 24.14
C ASP A 46 6.50 -27.26 25.17
N LEU A 47 6.23 -26.13 25.84
CA LEU A 47 7.10 -25.52 26.85
C LEU A 47 6.51 -25.71 28.24
N GLN A 48 5.22 -25.41 28.38
CA GLN A 48 4.48 -25.48 29.64
C GLN A 48 2.99 -25.71 29.36
N THR A 49 2.30 -26.44 30.23
CA THR A 49 0.83 -26.40 30.32
C THR A 49 0.43 -25.93 31.72
N VAL A 50 -0.54 -25.02 31.80
CA VAL A 50 -1.11 -24.51 33.07
C VAL A 50 -2.62 -24.65 33.07
N SER A 51 -3.20 -24.84 34.26
CA SER A 51 -4.66 -24.73 34.46
C SER A 51 -5.06 -23.26 34.59
N ALA A 52 -6.22 -22.90 34.03
CA ALA A 52 -6.78 -21.56 34.13
C ALA A 52 -8.32 -21.65 34.22
N THR A 53 -8.96 -20.65 34.82
CA THR A 53 -10.42 -20.60 34.97
C THR A 53 -10.96 -19.37 34.25
N ALA A 54 -11.96 -19.55 33.39
CA ALA A 54 -12.62 -18.45 32.71
C ALA A 54 -13.57 -17.74 33.68
N ASP A 55 -13.51 -16.42 33.72
CA ASP A 55 -14.38 -15.59 34.56
C ASP A 55 -15.82 -15.50 34.02
N THR A 56 -16.67 -14.70 34.70
CA THR A 56 -18.07 -14.48 34.29
C THR A 56 -18.22 -13.72 32.97
N SER A 57 -17.13 -13.19 32.40
CA SER A 57 -17.06 -12.56 31.08
C SER A 57 -16.32 -13.42 30.05
N GLY A 58 -15.96 -14.66 30.42
CA GLY A 58 -15.26 -15.61 29.55
C GLY A 58 -13.78 -15.29 29.31
N LYS A 59 -13.17 -14.43 30.14
CA LYS A 59 -11.73 -14.10 30.06
C LYS A 59 -10.90 -15.07 30.90
N LEU A 60 -9.71 -15.41 30.41
CA LEU A 60 -8.72 -16.24 31.12
C LEU A 60 -7.55 -15.40 31.61
N SER A 61 -7.16 -15.58 32.87
CA SER A 61 -5.91 -15.05 33.43
C SER A 61 -5.07 -16.20 33.99
N PHE A 62 -3.77 -16.21 33.67
CA PHE A 62 -2.83 -17.25 34.07
C PHE A 62 -1.40 -16.70 34.06
N THR A 63 -0.47 -17.41 34.70
CA THR A 63 0.95 -17.05 34.79
C THR A 63 1.81 -18.22 34.31
N LEU A 64 2.88 -17.92 33.59
CA LEU A 64 3.87 -18.88 33.09
C LEU A 64 5.20 -18.67 33.83
N SER A 65 6.00 -19.74 33.99
CA SER A 65 7.27 -19.64 34.72
C SER A 65 8.40 -19.07 33.87
N THR A 66 8.41 -19.38 32.58
CA THR A 66 9.48 -19.05 31.62
C THR A 66 8.92 -19.03 30.20
N LEU A 67 9.41 -18.11 29.37
CA LEU A 67 9.15 -18.06 27.92
C LEU A 67 10.46 -17.83 27.18
N PRO A 68 10.67 -18.45 26.00
CA PRO A 68 11.76 -18.10 25.09
C PRO A 68 11.53 -16.72 24.46
N THR A 69 12.61 -16.14 23.94
CA THR A 69 12.65 -14.78 23.39
C THR A 69 12.69 -14.74 21.87
N ASN A 70 12.60 -13.54 21.28
CA ASN A 70 12.83 -13.33 19.85
C ASN A 70 14.26 -13.68 19.35
N ALA A 71 15.20 -13.98 20.24
CA ALA A 71 16.50 -14.53 19.89
C ALA A 71 16.47 -16.06 19.72
N ASP A 72 15.47 -16.74 20.31
CA ASP A 72 15.35 -18.20 20.36
C ASP A 72 14.39 -18.73 19.27
N VAL A 73 13.26 -18.06 19.05
CA VAL A 73 12.22 -18.39 18.06
C VAL A 73 11.47 -17.14 17.60
N ASN A 74 10.88 -17.14 16.41
CA ASN A 74 10.04 -16.01 15.95
C ASN A 74 8.70 -15.96 16.69
N PHE A 75 8.06 -17.12 16.95
CA PHE A 75 6.68 -17.20 17.41
C PHE A 75 6.42 -18.17 18.57
N LEU A 76 5.48 -17.76 19.43
CA LEU A 76 4.85 -18.56 20.48
C LEU A 76 3.41 -18.89 20.10
N VAL A 77 2.97 -20.08 20.48
CA VAL A 77 1.64 -20.63 20.19
C VAL A 77 0.97 -20.98 21.50
N PHE A 78 -0.26 -20.51 21.66
CA PHE A 78 -1.11 -20.73 22.82
C PHE A 78 -2.30 -21.58 22.40
N THR A 79 -2.42 -22.79 22.95
CA THR A 79 -3.56 -23.70 22.69
C THR A 79 -4.38 -23.83 23.96
N ILE A 80 -5.65 -23.46 23.91
CA ILE A 80 -6.57 -23.53 25.04
C ILE A 80 -7.51 -24.71 24.83
N LYS A 81 -7.56 -25.62 25.80
CA LYS A 81 -8.44 -26.79 25.83
C LYS A 81 -9.43 -26.70 26.97
N ASP A 82 -10.66 -27.15 26.73
CA ASP A 82 -11.69 -27.28 27.76
C ASP A 82 -11.41 -28.44 28.74
N ALA A 83 -12.32 -28.65 29.70
CA ALA A 83 -12.25 -29.75 30.66
C ALA A 83 -12.33 -31.16 30.03
N ASN A 84 -12.75 -31.28 28.76
CA ASN A 84 -12.79 -32.53 28.00
C ASN A 84 -11.51 -32.74 27.16
N GLY A 85 -10.59 -31.77 27.15
CA GLY A 85 -9.37 -31.77 26.33
C GLY A 85 -9.56 -31.28 24.88
N VAL A 86 -10.75 -30.80 24.52
CA VAL A 86 -11.08 -30.27 23.20
C VAL A 86 -10.48 -28.87 23.05
N ILE A 87 -9.78 -28.61 21.94
CA ILE A 87 -9.25 -27.28 21.64
C ILE A 87 -10.41 -26.33 21.33
N VAL A 88 -10.57 -25.28 22.13
CA VAL A 88 -11.63 -24.26 21.98
C VAL A 88 -11.11 -22.94 21.41
N ARG A 89 -9.82 -22.66 21.58
CA ARG A 89 -9.14 -21.44 21.12
C ARG A 89 -7.67 -21.76 20.82
N LYS A 90 -7.10 -21.05 19.86
CA LYS A 90 -5.66 -21.05 19.57
C LYS A 90 -5.18 -19.64 19.22
N GLY A 91 -3.98 -19.28 19.63
CA GLY A 91 -3.40 -17.97 19.35
C GLY A 91 -1.94 -18.07 18.95
N LEU A 92 -1.53 -17.18 18.05
CA LEU A 92 -0.14 -16.93 17.69
C LEU A 92 0.29 -15.57 18.23
N VAL A 93 1.50 -15.46 18.78
CA VAL A 93 2.11 -14.16 19.11
C VAL A 93 3.61 -14.22 18.82
N PRO A 94 4.23 -13.13 18.33
CA PRO A 94 5.68 -12.97 18.35
C PRO A 94 6.28 -13.30 19.72
N ALA A 95 7.44 -13.96 19.76
CA ALA A 95 8.17 -14.16 21.02
C ALA A 95 8.78 -12.82 21.50
N PRO A 96 8.66 -12.40 22.77
CA PRO A 96 9.14 -11.08 23.20
C PRO A 96 10.67 -10.97 23.20
N PRO A 97 11.26 -9.77 23.03
CA PRO A 97 12.66 -9.54 23.41
C PRO A 97 12.85 -9.74 24.91
N ALA A 98 14.07 -10.09 25.34
CA ALA A 98 14.39 -10.32 26.73
C ALA A 98 13.95 -9.14 27.64
N GLY A 99 13.21 -9.45 28.71
CA GLY A 99 12.68 -8.46 29.66
C GLY A 99 11.40 -7.73 29.23
N ASN A 100 10.93 -7.88 27.99
CA ASN A 100 9.69 -7.25 27.52
C ASN A 100 8.45 -8.15 27.73
N ALA A 101 7.30 -7.51 27.93
CA ALA A 101 5.99 -8.16 27.94
C ALA A 101 5.27 -8.00 26.60
N ASN A 102 4.52 -9.04 26.21
CA ASN A 102 3.58 -9.02 25.10
C ASN A 102 2.15 -9.10 25.61
N LYS A 103 1.23 -8.53 24.84
CA LYS A 103 -0.21 -8.73 25.00
C LYS A 103 -0.69 -9.67 23.89
N ILE A 104 -1.59 -10.57 24.20
CA ILE A 104 -2.17 -11.54 23.26
C ILE A 104 -3.67 -11.64 23.55
N GLY A 105 -4.50 -11.41 22.54
CA GLY A 105 -5.92 -11.74 22.57
C GLY A 105 -6.18 -12.98 21.74
N ILE A 106 -7.01 -13.89 22.26
CA ILE A 106 -7.37 -15.13 21.57
C ILE A 106 -8.89 -15.25 21.49
N ASN A 107 -9.41 -15.24 20.26
CA ASN A 107 -10.83 -15.36 19.92
C ASN A 107 -11.00 -16.30 18.71
N ASP A 108 -12.22 -16.43 18.18
CA ASP A 108 -12.49 -17.32 17.03
C ASP A 108 -11.68 -16.96 15.78
N LEU A 109 -11.56 -15.66 15.46
CA LEU A 109 -10.77 -15.21 14.30
C LEU A 109 -9.27 -15.48 14.49
N ALA A 110 -8.72 -15.20 15.67
CA ALA A 110 -7.33 -15.50 16.01
C ALA A 110 -7.04 -17.01 15.99
N THR A 111 -8.03 -17.85 16.33
CA THR A 111 -7.94 -19.32 16.28
C THR A 111 -7.82 -19.81 14.84
N VAL A 112 -8.71 -19.34 13.97
CA VAL A 112 -8.70 -19.64 12.54
C VAL A 112 -7.43 -19.13 11.85
N GLN A 113 -6.98 -17.92 12.19
CA GLN A 113 -5.71 -17.35 11.73
C GLN A 113 -4.49 -18.18 12.19
N ALA A 114 -4.46 -18.59 13.46
CA ALA A 114 -3.39 -19.43 14.00
C ALA A 114 -3.36 -20.82 13.34
N ASP A 115 -4.52 -21.46 13.13
CA ASP A 115 -4.60 -22.76 12.45
C ASP A 115 -4.15 -22.69 10.98
N ALA A 116 -4.52 -21.63 10.26
CA ALA A 116 -4.06 -21.40 8.89
C ALA A 116 -2.55 -21.15 8.82
N PHE A 117 -1.99 -20.29 9.69
CA PHE A 117 -0.54 -20.09 9.73
C PHE A 117 0.21 -21.35 10.12
N LEU A 118 -0.24 -22.08 11.15
CA LEU A 118 0.42 -23.32 11.57
C LEU A 118 0.39 -24.40 10.50
N LYS A 119 -0.71 -24.51 9.74
CA LYS A 119 -0.73 -25.43 8.60
C LYS A 119 0.17 -24.94 7.45
N GLY A 120 0.24 -23.64 7.21
CA GLY A 120 1.22 -23.04 6.30
C GLY A 120 2.66 -23.33 6.70
N ALA A 121 3.00 -23.16 7.98
CA ALA A 121 4.33 -23.41 8.54
C ALA A 121 4.73 -24.89 8.44
N GLU A 122 3.83 -25.81 8.80
CA GLU A 122 3.99 -27.26 8.65
C GLU A 122 4.24 -27.65 7.18
N LEU A 123 3.43 -27.14 6.26
CA LEU A 123 3.55 -27.41 4.81
C LEU A 123 4.81 -26.77 4.21
N ALA A 124 5.21 -25.60 4.69
CA ALA A 124 6.43 -24.90 4.29
C ALA A 124 7.70 -25.59 4.80
N GLY A 125 7.65 -26.16 6.01
CA GLY A 125 8.83 -26.56 6.76
C GLY A 125 9.58 -25.36 7.35
N SER A 126 8.88 -24.30 7.75
CA SER A 126 9.47 -23.02 8.18
C SER A 126 8.54 -22.22 9.10
N ASP A 127 9.08 -21.40 10.00
CA ASP A 127 8.32 -20.51 10.91
C ASP A 127 8.18 -19.07 10.38
N ASP A 128 8.16 -18.88 9.06
CA ASP A 128 8.55 -17.62 8.45
C ASP A 128 7.67 -16.39 8.80
N PRO A 129 8.26 -15.26 9.25
CA PRO A 129 7.52 -14.03 9.55
C PRO A 129 6.75 -13.40 8.39
N VAL A 130 7.20 -13.54 7.13
CA VAL A 130 6.47 -13.05 5.95
C VAL A 130 5.23 -13.92 5.70
N LEU A 131 5.40 -15.25 5.80
CA LEU A 131 4.30 -16.21 5.69
C LEU A 131 3.26 -16.00 6.79
N ALA A 132 3.70 -15.70 8.02
CA ALA A 132 2.84 -15.30 9.13
C ALA A 132 2.06 -14.03 8.80
N ALA A 133 2.75 -12.93 8.47
CA ALA A 133 2.12 -11.65 8.17
C ALA A 133 1.05 -11.75 7.06
N TYR A 134 1.30 -12.55 6.01
CA TYR A 134 0.32 -12.83 4.97
C TYR A 134 -0.90 -13.60 5.47
N LEU A 135 -0.71 -14.77 6.09
CA LEU A 135 -1.83 -15.63 6.50
C LEU A 135 -2.69 -14.98 7.60
N LEU A 136 -2.12 -14.07 8.39
CA LEU A 136 -2.83 -13.21 9.35
C LEU A 136 -3.66 -12.09 8.69
N VAL A 137 -3.27 -11.56 7.52
CA VAL A 137 -4.04 -10.54 6.76
C VAL A 137 -5.13 -11.15 5.91
N LEU A 138 -4.82 -12.27 5.26
CA LEU A 138 -5.68 -12.97 4.31
C LEU A 138 -7.00 -13.41 4.96
N LEU A 139 -7.00 -13.70 6.26
CA LEU A 139 -8.16 -14.19 6.99
C LEU A 139 -8.80 -13.09 7.86
N ARG A 140 -9.92 -12.53 7.36
CA ARG A 140 -10.82 -11.63 8.13
C ARG A 140 -12.17 -12.26 8.50
N SER A 141 -12.43 -13.50 8.10
CA SER A 141 -13.62 -14.26 8.46
C SER A 141 -13.27 -15.45 9.37
N PRO A 142 -14.05 -15.74 10.43
CA PRO A 142 -13.94 -16.98 11.19
C PRO A 142 -14.61 -18.18 10.50
N GLN A 143 -15.35 -17.97 9.39
CA GLN A 143 -16.03 -19.04 8.65
C GLN A 143 -15.08 -19.74 7.67
N VAL A 144 -14.06 -20.41 8.20
CA VAL A 144 -12.99 -21.06 7.41
C VAL A 144 -13.00 -22.57 7.69
N THR A 145 -13.09 -23.38 6.64
CA THR A 145 -13.11 -24.85 6.79
C THR A 145 -11.69 -25.43 6.95
N PRO A 146 -11.54 -26.66 7.48
CA PRO A 146 -10.24 -27.35 7.48
C PRO A 146 -9.63 -27.52 6.08
N SER A 147 -10.48 -27.64 5.04
CA SER A 147 -10.07 -27.61 3.62
C SER A 147 -9.50 -26.26 3.21
N ASP A 148 -10.14 -25.15 3.60
CA ASP A 148 -9.65 -23.80 3.33
C ASP A 148 -8.29 -23.56 4.01
N ILE A 149 -8.12 -23.99 5.26
CA ILE A 149 -6.85 -23.93 6.00
C ILE A 149 -5.72 -24.65 5.25
N VAL A 150 -5.97 -25.83 4.68
CA VAL A 150 -4.97 -26.57 3.89
C VAL A 150 -4.70 -25.89 2.55
N ALA A 151 -5.71 -25.36 1.86
CA ALA A 151 -5.54 -24.64 0.60
C ALA A 151 -4.76 -23.33 0.81
N LEU A 152 -5.09 -22.57 1.87
CA LEU A 152 -4.39 -21.35 2.29
C LEU A 152 -2.93 -21.61 2.69
N GLY A 153 -2.65 -22.67 3.45
CA GLY A 153 -1.28 -23.03 3.82
C GLY A 153 -0.40 -23.34 2.60
N ASN A 154 -0.94 -24.07 1.61
CA ASN A 154 -0.26 -24.33 0.34
C ASN A 154 -0.11 -23.06 -0.52
N LEU A 155 -1.16 -22.23 -0.59
CA LEU A 155 -1.14 -20.94 -1.30
C LEU A 155 -0.08 -20.00 -0.71
N GLY A 156 -0.04 -19.84 0.62
CA GLY A 156 0.96 -19.03 1.31
C GLY A 156 2.39 -19.53 1.06
N LYS A 157 2.62 -20.85 1.13
CA LYS A 157 3.92 -21.45 0.76
C LYS A 157 4.34 -21.07 -0.66
N ALA A 158 3.45 -21.21 -1.65
CA ALA A 158 3.74 -20.88 -3.04
C ALA A 158 3.95 -19.38 -3.26
N ALA A 159 3.11 -18.54 -2.65
CA ALA A 159 3.10 -17.09 -2.76
C ALA A 159 4.35 -16.44 -2.14
N ILE A 160 4.86 -16.97 -1.03
CA ILE A 160 5.92 -16.32 -0.25
C ILE A 160 7.28 -16.97 -0.49
N LEU A 161 7.37 -18.30 -0.33
CA LEU A 161 8.62 -19.06 -0.34
C LEU A 161 8.97 -19.63 -1.72
N GLY A 162 8.11 -19.43 -2.73
CA GLY A 162 8.39 -19.79 -4.11
C GLY A 162 9.46 -18.88 -4.73
N GLY A 163 10.26 -19.42 -5.65
CA GLY A 163 11.31 -18.67 -6.35
C GLY A 163 10.82 -17.49 -7.21
N SER A 164 9.52 -17.44 -7.51
CA SER A 164 8.82 -16.31 -8.15
C SER A 164 7.82 -15.61 -7.23
N GLY A 165 7.76 -16.00 -5.95
CA GLY A 165 6.91 -15.38 -4.92
C GLY A 165 7.60 -14.18 -4.27
N PHE A 166 7.06 -13.72 -3.13
CA PHE A 166 7.54 -12.55 -2.39
C PHE A 166 9.06 -12.57 -2.18
N GLU A 167 9.59 -13.63 -1.57
CA GLU A 167 11.01 -13.69 -1.23
C GLU A 167 11.92 -13.88 -2.42
N GLY A 168 11.49 -14.69 -3.40
CA GLY A 168 12.19 -14.86 -4.67
C GLY A 168 12.32 -13.53 -5.42
N TYR A 169 11.24 -12.72 -5.43
CA TYR A 169 11.27 -11.38 -6.00
C TYR A 169 12.21 -10.44 -5.22
N VAL A 170 12.08 -10.36 -3.89
CA VAL A 170 12.91 -9.50 -3.03
C VAL A 170 14.41 -9.83 -3.20
N ALA A 171 14.77 -11.11 -3.15
CA ALA A 171 16.15 -11.56 -3.31
C ALA A 171 16.73 -11.36 -4.72
N THR A 172 15.89 -11.36 -5.75
CA THR A 172 16.30 -11.11 -7.15
C THR A 172 16.43 -9.62 -7.46
N ASN A 173 15.61 -8.77 -6.84
CA ASN A 173 15.49 -7.34 -7.15
C ASN A 173 16.16 -6.45 -6.07
N GLY A 174 17.41 -6.76 -5.73
CA GLY A 174 18.31 -5.84 -5.01
C GLY A 174 18.45 -6.04 -3.49
N ALA A 175 17.59 -6.82 -2.83
CA ALA A 175 17.80 -7.13 -1.41
C ALA A 175 18.77 -8.31 -1.25
N THR A 176 19.86 -8.12 -0.50
CA THR A 176 20.75 -9.22 -0.15
C THR A 176 20.06 -10.21 0.82
N PRO A 177 20.53 -11.47 0.95
CA PRO A 177 20.00 -12.39 1.96
C PRO A 177 20.08 -11.83 3.40
N ALA A 178 21.05 -10.95 3.69
CA ALA A 178 21.14 -10.25 4.97
C ALA A 178 20.02 -9.20 5.14
N LYS A 179 19.66 -8.45 4.09
CA LYS A 179 18.51 -7.54 4.11
C LYS A 179 17.19 -8.31 4.27
N LEU A 180 16.99 -9.42 3.56
CA LEU A 180 15.80 -10.27 3.73
C LEU A 180 15.71 -10.87 5.15
N ALA A 181 16.84 -11.29 5.75
CA ALA A 181 16.88 -11.74 7.14
C ALA A 181 16.61 -10.60 8.14
N ALA A 182 17.03 -9.36 7.83
CA ALA A 182 16.69 -8.19 8.62
C ALA A 182 15.19 -7.87 8.53
N LEU A 183 14.59 -7.88 7.34
CA LEU A 183 13.14 -7.69 7.12
C LEU A 183 12.33 -8.65 7.99
N LYS A 184 12.65 -9.94 7.94
CA LYS A 184 12.00 -10.98 8.75
C LYS A 184 12.09 -10.70 10.24
N LYS A 185 13.24 -10.26 10.75
CA LYS A 185 13.39 -9.85 12.16
C LYS A 185 12.58 -8.60 12.48
N CYS A 186 12.64 -7.57 11.64
CA CYS A 186 11.94 -6.29 11.85
C CYS A 186 10.40 -6.44 11.82
N LEU A 187 9.85 -7.37 11.02
CA LEU A 187 8.43 -7.74 11.05
C LEU A 187 7.99 -8.24 12.42
N VAL A 188 8.83 -9.05 13.09
CA VAL A 188 8.56 -9.60 14.43
C VAL A 188 8.82 -8.52 15.49
N TYR A 189 10.02 -7.93 15.51
CA TYR A 189 10.40 -6.76 16.32
C TYR A 189 11.34 -5.80 15.59
N ASN A 190 10.90 -4.56 15.45
CA ASN A 190 11.71 -3.42 15.08
C ASN A 190 12.40 -2.85 16.34
N PRO A 191 13.70 -2.48 16.30
CA PRO A 191 14.40 -1.85 17.44
C PRO A 191 13.91 -0.43 17.76
N ASP A 192 13.29 0.28 16.81
CA ASP A 192 12.63 1.55 17.05
C ASP A 192 11.19 1.30 17.56
N GLY A 193 10.93 1.65 18.82
CA GLY A 193 9.65 1.44 19.49
C GLY A 193 8.47 2.27 18.95
N THR A 194 8.68 3.20 18.01
CA THR A 194 7.59 3.90 17.32
C THR A 194 6.96 3.07 16.19
N LYS A 195 7.73 2.09 15.68
CA LYS A 195 7.49 1.35 14.45
C LYS A 195 6.51 0.19 14.61
N LYS A 196 5.73 -0.10 13.57
CA LYS A 196 4.74 -1.17 13.57
C LYS A 196 5.39 -2.52 13.28
N THR A 197 4.86 -3.54 13.94
CA THR A 197 5.35 -4.93 13.95
C THR A 197 4.18 -5.89 14.15
N LEU A 198 4.40 -7.19 13.96
CA LEU A 198 3.43 -8.25 14.30
C LEU A 198 3.05 -8.23 15.80
N LYS A 199 3.88 -7.65 16.68
CA LYS A 199 3.50 -7.40 18.08
C LYS A 199 2.27 -6.50 18.16
N HIS A 200 2.25 -5.41 17.38
CA HIS A 200 1.15 -4.45 17.38
C HIS A 200 -0.16 -5.05 16.83
N PHE A 201 -0.07 -5.98 15.88
CA PHE A 201 -1.21 -6.78 15.43
C PHE A 201 -1.80 -7.61 16.59
N ALA A 202 -0.96 -8.35 17.32
CA ALA A 202 -1.39 -9.14 18.48
C ALA A 202 -1.93 -8.28 19.65
N GLU A 203 -1.37 -7.07 19.86
CA GLU A 203 -1.90 -6.11 20.84
C GLU A 203 -3.30 -5.60 20.46
N GLY A 204 -3.62 -5.44 19.17
CA GLY A 204 -4.98 -5.09 18.72
C GLY A 204 -6.00 -6.20 19.00
N PHE A 205 -5.61 -7.47 18.83
CA PHE A 205 -6.43 -8.61 19.25
C PHE A 205 -6.61 -8.68 20.77
N PHE A 206 -5.60 -8.31 21.57
CA PHE A 206 -5.75 -8.17 23.01
C PHE A 206 -6.77 -7.08 23.37
N ASN A 207 -6.68 -5.89 22.77
CA ASN A 207 -7.67 -4.83 22.98
C ASN A 207 -9.09 -5.28 22.58
N ALA A 208 -9.22 -6.11 21.55
CA ALA A 208 -10.51 -6.67 21.13
C ALA A 208 -11.10 -7.65 22.17
N VAL A 209 -10.28 -8.48 22.82
CA VAL A 209 -10.71 -9.35 23.92
C VAL A 209 -10.98 -8.55 25.20
N GLU A 210 -10.26 -7.46 25.43
CA GLU A 210 -10.49 -6.58 26.58
C GLU A 210 -11.75 -5.72 26.46
N SER A 211 -12.22 -5.45 25.25
CA SER A 211 -13.36 -4.58 24.94
C SER A 211 -14.68 -5.07 25.55
N THR A 212 -15.43 -4.14 26.15
CA THR A 212 -16.70 -4.41 26.84
C THR A 212 -17.93 -4.49 25.92
N THR A 213 -17.78 -4.28 24.61
CA THR A 213 -18.86 -4.41 23.62
C THR A 213 -18.37 -5.07 22.35
N ALA A 214 -19.24 -5.84 21.68
CA ALA A 214 -18.90 -6.54 20.44
C ALA A 214 -18.52 -5.58 19.29
N GLY A 215 -19.11 -4.38 19.25
CA GLY A 215 -18.74 -3.34 18.28
C GLY A 215 -17.30 -2.87 18.47
N ALA A 216 -16.94 -2.42 19.68
CA ALA A 216 -15.58 -2.01 19.98
C ALA A 216 -14.55 -3.14 19.77
N ALA A 217 -14.92 -4.38 20.12
CA ALA A 217 -14.08 -5.55 19.89
C ALA A 217 -13.81 -5.81 18.39
N GLN A 218 -14.84 -5.71 17.54
CA GLN A 218 -14.66 -5.77 16.09
C GLN A 218 -13.78 -4.64 15.57
N ASP A 219 -13.96 -3.42 16.06
CA ASP A 219 -13.25 -2.25 15.57
C ASP A 219 -11.75 -2.28 15.96
N GLU A 220 -11.40 -2.87 17.11
CA GLU A 220 -10.00 -3.20 17.47
C GLU A 220 -9.40 -4.30 16.58
N MET A 221 -10.18 -5.34 16.20
CA MET A 221 -9.71 -6.34 15.22
C MET A 221 -9.50 -5.74 13.82
N GLN A 222 -10.37 -4.82 13.37
CA GLN A 222 -10.19 -4.14 12.09
C GLN A 222 -8.99 -3.19 12.11
N LYS A 223 -8.73 -2.49 13.24
CA LYS A 223 -7.47 -1.74 13.43
C LYS A 223 -6.26 -2.66 13.33
N ALA A 224 -6.27 -3.82 13.98
CA ALA A 224 -5.20 -4.81 13.90
C ALA A 224 -4.94 -5.27 12.44
N GLY A 225 -5.98 -5.69 11.73
CA GLY A 225 -5.88 -6.07 10.31
C GLY A 225 -5.40 -4.94 9.40
N GLY A 226 -5.78 -3.69 9.71
CA GLY A 226 -5.33 -2.49 9.00
C GLY A 226 -3.87 -2.10 9.25
N LEU A 227 -3.22 -2.58 10.31
CA LEU A 227 -1.82 -2.24 10.61
C LEU A 227 -0.81 -2.91 9.68
N MET A 228 -1.13 -4.03 9.02
CA MET A 228 -0.08 -4.84 8.38
C MET A 228 0.67 -4.14 7.25
N ALA A 229 0.04 -3.18 6.56
CA ALA A 229 0.74 -2.34 5.58
C ALA A 229 1.88 -1.55 6.26
N ASP A 230 1.61 -0.93 7.41
CA ASP A 230 2.60 -0.20 8.20
C ASP A 230 3.69 -1.16 8.68
N VAL A 231 3.31 -2.38 9.11
CA VAL A 231 4.24 -3.44 9.56
C VAL A 231 5.25 -3.81 8.47
N PHE A 232 4.80 -4.01 7.22
CA PHE A 232 5.70 -4.32 6.11
C PHE A 232 6.61 -3.13 5.74
N MET A 233 6.07 -1.90 5.70
CA MET A 233 6.83 -0.71 5.32
C MET A 233 7.87 -0.31 6.38
N ASP A 234 7.50 -0.36 7.67
CA ASP A 234 8.44 -0.10 8.78
C ASP A 234 9.51 -1.21 8.90
N ALA A 235 9.16 -2.46 8.60
CA ALA A 235 10.14 -3.55 8.54
C ALA A 235 11.10 -3.41 7.35
N ALA A 236 10.62 -2.91 6.20
CA ALA A 236 11.44 -2.65 5.02
C ALA A 236 12.45 -1.52 5.26
N ALA A 237 12.01 -0.41 5.85
CA ALA A 237 12.89 0.69 6.26
C ALA A 237 13.95 0.23 7.28
N CYS A 238 13.56 -0.62 8.24
CA CYS A 238 14.45 -1.26 9.21
C CYS A 238 15.48 -2.22 8.58
N ALA A 239 15.15 -2.77 7.40
CA ALA A 239 15.99 -3.70 6.64
C ALA A 239 16.81 -3.04 5.52
N ASP A 240 16.71 -1.72 5.34
CA ASP A 240 17.27 -0.98 4.20
C ASP A 240 16.79 -1.57 2.84
N ILE A 241 15.50 -1.96 2.75
CA ILE A 241 14.86 -2.41 1.50
C ILE A 241 13.96 -1.29 0.98
N GLU A 242 14.15 -0.92 -0.28
CA GLU A 242 13.34 0.06 -0.98
C GLU A 242 11.85 -0.36 -1.01
N LEU A 243 10.95 0.58 -0.74
CA LEU A 243 9.51 0.28 -0.68
C LEU A 243 8.97 -0.21 -2.03
N GLY A 244 9.54 0.23 -3.15
CA GLY A 244 9.21 -0.27 -4.49
C GLY A 244 9.46 -1.77 -4.67
N VAL A 245 10.55 -2.31 -4.11
CA VAL A 245 10.84 -3.75 -4.14
C VAL A 245 9.80 -4.53 -3.34
N ILE A 246 9.33 -4.00 -2.21
CA ILE A 246 8.30 -4.63 -1.38
C ILE A 246 6.92 -4.57 -2.05
N THR A 247 6.53 -3.45 -2.68
CA THR A 247 5.26 -3.38 -3.42
C THR A 247 5.21 -4.37 -4.58
N ASN A 248 6.32 -4.49 -5.30
CA ASN A 248 6.40 -5.41 -6.44
C ASN A 248 6.49 -6.88 -5.99
N ALA A 249 7.09 -7.15 -4.82
CA ALA A 249 7.06 -8.45 -4.19
C ALA A 249 5.65 -8.86 -3.73
N HIS A 250 4.80 -7.90 -3.32
CA HIS A 250 3.41 -8.19 -2.98
C HIS A 250 2.58 -8.61 -4.21
N GLU A 251 2.75 -7.96 -5.37
CA GLU A 251 2.15 -8.42 -6.64
C GLU A 251 2.74 -9.78 -7.08
N ALA A 252 4.05 -9.98 -7.00
CA ALA A 252 4.69 -11.26 -7.34
C ALA A 252 4.16 -12.44 -6.48
N ALA A 253 3.84 -12.19 -5.21
CA ALA A 253 3.19 -13.16 -4.35
C ALA A 253 1.76 -13.50 -4.80
N GLY A 254 0.98 -12.50 -5.23
CA GLY A 254 -0.35 -12.70 -5.81
C GLY A 254 -0.32 -13.50 -7.10
N ASP A 255 0.68 -13.22 -7.96
CA ASP A 255 0.90 -13.92 -9.21
C ASP A 255 1.33 -15.39 -8.99
N ALA A 256 2.24 -15.63 -8.03
CA ALA A 256 2.63 -16.98 -7.62
C ALA A 256 1.46 -17.75 -6.95
N ALA A 257 0.61 -17.07 -6.17
CA ALA A 257 -0.64 -17.65 -5.65
C ALA A 257 -1.59 -18.06 -6.78
N GLN A 258 -1.77 -17.21 -7.81
CA GLN A 258 -2.61 -17.53 -8.97
C GLN A 258 -2.04 -18.70 -9.79
N ALA A 259 -0.74 -18.70 -10.05
CA ALA A 259 -0.07 -19.76 -10.80
C ALA A 259 -0.10 -21.13 -10.08
N SER A 260 -0.18 -21.14 -8.74
CA SER A 260 -0.21 -22.37 -7.94
C SER A 260 -1.47 -23.23 -8.10
N GLY A 261 -2.57 -22.64 -8.57
CA GLY A 261 -3.88 -23.29 -8.65
C GLY A 261 -4.60 -23.51 -7.32
N TYR A 262 -3.95 -23.33 -6.16
CA TYR A 262 -4.55 -23.59 -4.84
C TYR A 262 -5.76 -22.71 -4.51
N MET A 263 -5.91 -21.56 -5.18
CA MET A 263 -7.11 -20.70 -5.09
C MET A 263 -8.41 -21.46 -5.44
N GLY A 264 -8.35 -22.48 -6.31
CA GLY A 264 -9.51 -23.32 -6.65
C GLY A 264 -9.93 -24.31 -5.55
N GLY A 265 -9.12 -24.47 -4.49
CA GLY A 265 -9.43 -25.29 -3.32
C GLY A 265 -10.01 -24.49 -2.14
N ILE A 266 -10.19 -23.17 -2.29
CA ILE A 266 -10.73 -22.28 -1.26
C ILE A 266 -12.22 -22.00 -1.54
N SER A 267 -13.03 -22.07 -0.50
CA SER A 267 -14.47 -21.83 -0.54
C SER A 267 -14.82 -20.41 -0.99
N SER A 268 -15.98 -20.25 -1.64
CA SER A 268 -16.39 -18.98 -2.27
C SER A 268 -16.53 -17.82 -1.27
N THR A 269 -16.96 -18.09 -0.03
CA THR A 269 -17.03 -17.08 1.05
C THR A 269 -15.64 -16.60 1.45
N VAL A 270 -14.70 -17.53 1.68
CA VAL A 270 -13.32 -17.18 2.04
C VAL A 270 -12.63 -16.48 0.87
N MET A 271 -12.80 -16.93 -0.38
CA MET A 271 -12.31 -16.24 -1.59
C MET A 271 -12.79 -14.79 -1.74
N LYS A 272 -14.06 -14.50 -1.39
CA LYS A 272 -14.58 -13.12 -1.39
C LYS A 272 -13.91 -12.26 -0.32
N SER A 273 -13.69 -12.81 0.87
CA SER A 273 -13.03 -12.08 1.96
C SER A 273 -11.53 -11.86 1.70
N LEU A 274 -10.86 -12.81 1.05
CA LEU A 274 -9.47 -12.70 0.57
C LEU A 274 -9.30 -11.56 -0.44
N ASP A 275 -10.13 -11.50 -1.48
CA ASP A 275 -10.12 -10.45 -2.52
C ASP A 275 -10.26 -9.04 -1.89
N SER A 276 -11.22 -8.87 -0.98
CA SER A 276 -11.36 -7.61 -0.24
C SER A 276 -10.14 -7.29 0.64
N SER A 277 -9.68 -8.26 1.43
CA SER A 277 -8.60 -8.06 2.40
C SER A 277 -7.29 -7.64 1.73
N MET A 278 -6.96 -8.26 0.60
CA MET A 278 -5.81 -7.91 -0.22
C MET A 278 -5.99 -6.58 -0.95
N SER A 279 -7.19 -6.32 -1.48
CA SER A 279 -7.55 -5.04 -2.13
C SER A 279 -7.39 -3.84 -1.18
N ALA A 280 -7.81 -3.99 0.09
CA ALA A 280 -7.57 -2.99 1.15
C ALA A 280 -6.09 -2.88 1.54
N PHE A 281 -5.40 -4.01 1.67
CA PHE A 281 -3.98 -4.05 2.02
C PHE A 281 -3.08 -3.37 0.97
N HIS A 282 -3.26 -3.67 -0.33
CA HIS A 282 -2.48 -3.06 -1.41
C HIS A 282 -2.72 -1.54 -1.49
N ARG A 283 -3.98 -1.07 -1.39
CA ARG A 283 -4.30 0.37 -1.31
C ARG A 283 -3.53 1.07 -0.18
N LYS A 284 -3.51 0.48 1.01
CA LYS A 284 -2.81 1.10 2.15
C LYS A 284 -1.28 1.06 1.97
N VAL A 285 -0.73 -0.02 1.42
CA VAL A 285 0.69 -0.09 1.07
C VAL A 285 1.07 1.02 0.07
N GLY A 286 0.27 1.22 -0.98
CA GLY A 286 0.44 2.34 -1.93
C GLY A 286 0.38 3.71 -1.26
N MET A 287 -0.56 3.93 -0.34
CA MET A 287 -0.64 5.18 0.43
C MET A 287 0.58 5.42 1.31
N VAL A 288 1.09 4.41 2.03
CA VAL A 288 2.28 4.57 2.90
C VAL A 288 3.53 4.83 2.06
N LYS A 289 3.69 4.12 0.93
CA LYS A 289 4.73 4.39 -0.07
C LYS A 289 4.66 5.83 -0.58
N MET A 290 3.47 6.29 -0.97
CA MET A 290 3.22 7.67 -1.42
C MET A 290 3.54 8.70 -0.31
N VAL A 291 3.20 8.44 0.94
CA VAL A 291 3.58 9.31 2.07
C VAL A 291 5.10 9.43 2.14
N ALA A 292 5.82 8.31 2.22
CA ALA A 292 7.27 8.31 2.42
C ALA A 292 8.03 8.96 1.25
N GLU A 293 7.86 8.43 0.04
CA GLU A 293 8.65 8.82 -1.13
C GLU A 293 8.47 10.30 -1.50
N TYR A 294 7.24 10.83 -1.45
CA TYR A 294 6.99 12.25 -1.71
C TYR A 294 7.42 13.15 -0.55
N THR A 295 7.29 12.70 0.71
CA THR A 295 7.74 13.47 1.88
C THR A 295 9.25 13.68 1.86
N ASP A 296 10.02 12.65 1.53
CA ASP A 296 11.48 12.76 1.49
C ASP A 296 11.96 13.48 0.22
N ALA A 297 11.31 13.28 -0.93
CA ALA A 297 11.56 14.09 -2.13
C ALA A 297 11.31 15.59 -1.90
N LEU A 298 10.22 15.96 -1.20
CA LEU A 298 9.94 17.35 -0.80
C LEU A 298 11.06 17.92 0.08
N LYS A 299 11.53 17.19 1.10
CA LYS A 299 12.64 17.62 1.97
C LYS A 299 13.94 17.82 1.18
N VAL A 300 14.31 16.87 0.32
CA VAL A 300 15.54 16.90 -0.48
C VAL A 300 15.59 18.13 -1.40
N LEU A 301 14.46 18.53 -1.98
CA LEU A 301 14.35 19.71 -2.83
C LEU A 301 14.10 21.03 -2.06
N GLY A 302 14.16 21.01 -0.73
CA GLY A 302 14.09 22.22 0.09
C GLY A 302 12.67 22.78 0.30
N ALA A 303 11.66 21.91 0.37
CA ALA A 303 10.34 22.27 0.86
C ALA A 303 10.42 22.89 2.28
N THR A 304 9.53 23.83 2.58
CA THR A 304 9.40 24.35 3.95
C THR A 304 8.74 23.32 4.86
N GLY A 305 8.96 23.42 6.17
CA GLY A 305 8.27 22.56 7.15
C GLY A 305 6.76 22.54 6.92
N THR A 306 6.14 23.71 6.77
CA THR A 306 4.70 23.86 6.48
C THR A 306 4.26 23.16 5.19
N GLN A 307 5.07 23.15 4.14
CA GLN A 307 4.74 22.44 2.89
C GLN A 307 4.82 20.91 3.06
N VAL A 308 5.78 20.43 3.86
CA VAL A 308 5.89 19.00 4.22
C VAL A 308 4.73 18.60 5.14
N ASP A 309 4.46 19.38 6.19
CA ASP A 309 3.36 19.16 7.13
C ASP A 309 2.00 19.12 6.41
N GLN A 310 1.78 20.03 5.46
CA GLN A 310 0.57 20.04 4.61
C GLN A 310 0.43 18.75 3.81
N PHE A 311 1.50 18.28 3.15
CA PHE A 311 1.46 17.04 2.37
C PHE A 311 1.21 15.81 3.27
N VAL A 312 1.94 15.71 4.38
CA VAL A 312 1.79 14.61 5.35
C VAL A 312 0.38 14.59 5.97
N ALA A 313 -0.18 15.74 6.32
CA ALA A 313 -1.54 15.85 6.84
C ALA A 313 -2.59 15.42 5.79
N ALA A 314 -2.45 15.87 4.53
CA ALA A 314 -3.34 15.48 3.44
C ALA A 314 -3.30 13.96 3.17
N ALA A 315 -2.10 13.37 3.10
CA ALA A 315 -1.93 11.94 2.86
C ALA A 315 -2.38 11.08 4.08
N THR A 316 -2.20 11.59 5.29
CA THR A 316 -2.74 10.97 6.52
C THR A 316 -4.28 10.97 6.50
N ALA A 317 -4.91 12.06 6.07
CA ALA A 317 -6.37 12.14 5.93
C ALA A 317 -6.90 11.16 4.85
N LEU A 318 -6.17 10.96 3.75
CA LEU A 318 -6.49 9.94 2.73
C LEU A 318 -6.45 8.51 3.32
N ALA A 319 -5.41 8.19 4.08
CA ALA A 319 -5.28 6.88 4.73
C ALA A 319 -6.38 6.66 5.79
N GLN A 320 -6.73 7.69 6.57
CA GLN A 320 -7.83 7.65 7.54
C GLN A 320 -9.20 7.48 6.85
N ALA A 321 -9.48 8.22 5.77
CA ALA A 321 -10.70 8.07 4.99
C ALA A 321 -10.82 6.66 4.39
N SER A 322 -9.71 6.10 3.89
CA SER A 322 -9.66 4.74 3.35
C SER A 322 -9.95 3.68 4.42
N ALA A 323 -9.35 3.81 5.61
CA ALA A 323 -9.65 2.94 6.75
C ALA A 323 -11.09 3.10 7.28
N ALA A 324 -11.68 4.30 7.14
CA ALA A 324 -13.08 4.53 7.47
C ALA A 324 -14.03 3.85 6.48
N ILE A 325 -13.73 3.86 5.17
CA ILE A 325 -14.47 3.10 4.15
C ILE A 325 -14.33 1.59 4.41
N ASP A 326 -13.13 1.12 4.76
CA ASP A 326 -12.90 -0.29 5.08
C ASP A 326 -13.63 -0.73 6.36
N THR A 327 -13.77 0.15 7.35
CA THR A 327 -14.62 -0.06 8.53
C THR A 327 -16.12 -0.01 8.20
N GLN A 328 -16.58 0.93 7.37
CA GLN A 328 -17.99 1.11 6.99
C GLN A 328 -18.56 -0.12 6.25
N TYR A 329 -17.75 -0.75 5.40
CA TYR A 329 -18.13 -1.94 4.64
C TYR A 329 -17.57 -3.24 5.24
N LYS A 330 -17.15 -3.25 6.51
CA LYS A 330 -16.51 -4.41 7.16
C LYS A 330 -17.33 -5.71 7.03
N ASP A 331 -18.65 -5.62 7.17
CA ASP A 331 -19.55 -6.77 7.09
C ASP A 331 -19.74 -7.26 5.65
N PHE A 332 -19.75 -6.35 4.67
CA PHE A 332 -19.70 -6.69 3.24
C PHE A 332 -18.37 -7.35 2.85
N TYR A 333 -17.28 -7.02 3.55
CA TYR A 333 -15.95 -7.58 3.29
C TYR A 333 -15.66 -8.89 4.03
N SER A 334 -16.40 -9.22 5.09
CA SER A 334 -16.37 -10.53 5.73
C SER A 334 -17.34 -11.52 5.07
N ASP A 335 -18.54 -11.07 4.69
CA ASP A 335 -19.56 -11.86 3.99
C ASP A 335 -20.46 -10.99 3.07
N PRO A 336 -20.11 -10.87 1.78
CA PRO A 336 -20.92 -10.11 0.83
C PRO A 336 -22.35 -10.63 0.66
N ASP A 337 -22.59 -11.93 0.87
CA ASP A 337 -23.88 -12.55 0.58
C ASP A 337 -24.85 -12.34 1.75
N ALA A 338 -24.38 -12.47 2.99
CA ALA A 338 -25.14 -12.07 4.18
C ALA A 338 -25.35 -10.55 4.24
N TYR A 339 -24.37 -9.75 3.82
CA TYR A 339 -24.53 -8.29 3.73
C TYR A 339 -25.61 -7.90 2.72
N LEU A 340 -25.58 -8.44 1.50
CA LEU A 340 -26.62 -8.17 0.50
C LEU A 340 -27.99 -8.71 0.93
N SER A 341 -28.04 -9.83 1.67
CA SER A 341 -29.30 -10.36 2.23
C SER A 341 -29.88 -9.48 3.35
N SER A 342 -29.03 -8.78 4.10
CA SER A 342 -29.44 -7.84 5.16
C SER A 342 -29.72 -6.41 4.65
N HIS A 343 -29.32 -6.10 3.41
CA HIS A 343 -29.54 -4.80 2.76
C HIS A 343 -30.47 -4.92 1.52
N PRO A 344 -31.74 -5.35 1.71
CA PRO A 344 -32.66 -5.59 0.61
C PRO A 344 -32.87 -4.34 -0.26
N GLY A 345 -32.74 -4.50 -1.57
CA GLY A 345 -32.74 -3.41 -2.56
C GLY A 345 -31.33 -3.00 -3.03
N SER A 346 -30.28 -3.34 -2.28
CA SER A 346 -28.89 -3.25 -2.75
C SER A 346 -28.50 -4.45 -3.61
N ASN A 347 -27.51 -4.26 -4.49
CA ASN A 347 -26.87 -5.34 -5.24
C ASN A 347 -25.36 -5.09 -5.32
N LEU A 348 -24.60 -6.12 -5.73
CA LEU A 348 -23.14 -6.08 -5.79
C LEU A 348 -22.58 -4.89 -6.59
N THR A 349 -23.22 -4.51 -7.70
CA THR A 349 -22.79 -3.36 -8.52
C THR A 349 -23.03 -2.05 -7.78
N THR A 350 -24.19 -1.87 -7.15
CA THR A 350 -24.53 -0.68 -6.38
C THR A 350 -23.60 -0.48 -5.17
N ILE A 351 -23.29 -1.56 -4.44
CA ILE A 351 -22.35 -1.50 -3.31
C ILE A 351 -20.93 -1.17 -3.79
N LYS A 352 -20.44 -1.79 -4.87
CA LYS A 352 -19.15 -1.43 -5.48
C LYS A 352 -19.11 0.02 -5.94
N GLN A 353 -20.15 0.52 -6.60
CA GLN A 353 -20.24 1.92 -7.02
C GLN A 353 -20.23 2.90 -5.84
N ALA A 354 -20.85 2.56 -4.71
CA ALA A 354 -20.79 3.38 -3.50
C ALA A 354 -19.38 3.41 -2.91
N ILE A 355 -18.71 2.26 -2.82
CA ILE A 355 -17.31 2.14 -2.36
C ILE A 355 -16.37 2.93 -3.29
N ASP A 356 -16.46 2.73 -4.62
CA ASP A 356 -15.68 3.45 -5.63
C ASP A 356 -15.89 4.97 -5.50
N THR A 357 -17.13 5.43 -5.28
CA THR A 357 -17.46 6.84 -5.09
C THR A 357 -16.82 7.42 -3.83
N LEU A 358 -16.84 6.68 -2.72
CA LEU A 358 -16.21 7.14 -1.47
C LEU A 358 -14.69 7.24 -1.61
N TYR A 359 -14.05 6.29 -2.30
CA TYR A 359 -12.61 6.37 -2.61
C TYR A 359 -12.28 7.55 -3.53
N GLN A 360 -13.08 7.83 -4.57
CA GLN A 360 -12.91 9.01 -5.42
C GLN A 360 -13.12 10.33 -4.67
N ASN A 361 -14.05 10.37 -3.71
CA ASN A 361 -14.25 11.53 -2.83
C ASN A 361 -13.05 11.76 -1.90
N ALA A 362 -12.51 10.69 -1.30
CA ALA A 362 -11.29 10.76 -0.49
C ALA A 362 -10.08 11.24 -1.32
N TRP A 363 -9.95 10.74 -2.55
CA TRP A 363 -8.90 11.15 -3.50
C TRP A 363 -9.02 12.62 -3.93
N THR A 364 -10.24 13.09 -4.23
CA THR A 364 -10.53 14.49 -4.58
C THR A 364 -10.26 15.44 -3.39
N THR A 365 -10.50 14.95 -2.17
CA THR A 365 -10.17 15.66 -0.93
C THR A 365 -8.66 15.78 -0.74
N PHE A 366 -7.91 14.69 -0.96
CA PHE A 366 -6.45 14.70 -0.95
C PHE A 366 -5.87 15.69 -1.97
N GLN A 367 -6.29 15.64 -3.24
CA GLN A 367 -5.86 16.58 -4.28
C GLN A 367 -6.14 18.04 -3.90
N SER A 368 -7.29 18.32 -3.28
CA SER A 368 -7.63 19.66 -2.79
C SER A 368 -6.77 20.09 -1.60
N ALA A 369 -6.38 19.16 -0.73
CA ALA A 369 -5.59 19.43 0.47
C ALA A 369 -4.09 19.65 0.20
N ILE A 370 -3.54 19.09 -0.89
CA ILE A 370 -2.14 19.33 -1.31
C ILE A 370 -1.95 20.62 -2.14
N ALA A 371 -3.01 21.38 -2.43
CA ALA A 371 -2.91 22.64 -3.16
C ALA A 371 -2.15 23.70 -2.35
N ALA A 372 -1.07 24.26 -2.89
CA ALA A 372 -0.18 25.18 -2.18
C ALA A 372 -0.91 26.48 -1.77
N SER A 373 -0.43 27.15 -0.71
CA SER A 373 -1.08 28.37 -0.24
C SER A 373 -0.95 29.54 -1.23
N GLY A 374 -1.84 30.53 -1.14
CA GLY A 374 -1.70 31.77 -1.93
C GLY A 374 -0.38 32.51 -1.67
N ALA A 375 0.20 32.36 -0.46
CA ALA A 375 1.51 32.91 -0.13
C ALA A 375 2.65 32.15 -0.81
N ASP A 376 2.56 30.82 -0.91
CA ASP A 376 3.54 30.01 -1.66
C ASP A 376 3.55 30.35 -3.15
N ILE A 377 2.36 30.50 -3.75
CA ILE A 377 2.23 30.92 -5.16
C ILE A 377 2.77 32.34 -5.37
N ALA A 378 2.50 33.27 -4.45
CA ALA A 378 3.06 34.63 -4.53
C ALA A 378 4.59 34.63 -4.39
N ALA A 379 5.14 33.85 -3.45
CA ALA A 379 6.59 33.70 -3.26
C ALA A 379 7.27 33.05 -4.47
N LEU A 380 6.63 32.05 -5.10
CA LEU A 380 7.10 31.43 -6.34
C LEU A 380 7.14 32.44 -7.49
N LYS A 381 6.05 33.20 -7.69
CA LYS A 381 5.99 34.27 -8.71
C LYS A 381 7.11 35.30 -8.51
N ALA A 382 7.31 35.76 -7.27
CA ALA A 382 8.37 36.71 -6.94
C ALA A 382 9.78 36.16 -7.17
N ALA A 383 10.06 34.92 -6.76
CA ALA A 383 11.35 34.27 -7.00
C ALA A 383 11.66 34.15 -8.50
N ILE A 384 10.65 33.77 -9.31
CA ILE A 384 10.78 33.69 -10.76
C ILE A 384 11.08 35.05 -11.38
N THR A 385 10.31 36.10 -11.08
CA THR A 385 10.50 37.43 -11.69
C THR A 385 11.77 38.16 -11.20
N THR A 386 12.27 37.81 -10.01
CA THR A 386 13.57 38.29 -9.52
C THR A 386 14.73 37.61 -10.25
N THR A 387 14.61 36.30 -10.51
CA THR A 387 15.66 35.49 -11.15
C THR A 387 15.72 35.70 -12.66
N LEU A 388 14.55 35.85 -13.30
CA LEU A 388 14.39 36.04 -14.74
C LEU A 388 13.82 37.44 -14.99
N SER A 389 14.70 38.44 -14.94
CA SER A 389 14.32 39.84 -15.04
C SER A 389 13.62 40.17 -16.37
N GLY A 390 12.52 40.92 -16.30
CA GLY A 390 11.78 41.39 -17.47
C GLY A 390 10.69 40.46 -18.00
N ILE A 391 10.51 39.27 -17.42
CA ILE A 391 9.40 38.38 -17.82
C ILE A 391 8.07 38.80 -17.18
N VAL A 392 6.97 38.59 -17.91
CA VAL A 392 5.60 38.74 -17.39
C VAL A 392 4.97 37.35 -17.30
N LEU A 393 4.60 36.94 -16.08
CA LEU A 393 3.90 35.67 -15.87
C LEU A 393 2.40 35.81 -16.17
N PRO A 394 1.74 34.77 -16.72
CA PRO A 394 0.29 34.71 -16.83
C PRO A 394 -0.40 34.99 -15.48
N THR A 395 -1.58 35.61 -15.52
CA THR A 395 -2.36 35.94 -14.31
C THR A 395 -2.72 34.69 -13.51
N ASP A 396 -3.06 33.61 -14.21
CA ASP A 396 -3.37 32.27 -13.73
C ASP A 396 -2.15 31.36 -13.51
N PHE A 397 -0.92 31.85 -13.73
CA PHE A 397 0.29 31.10 -13.37
C PHE A 397 0.25 30.68 -11.89
N GLY A 398 0.72 29.46 -11.57
CA GLY A 398 0.58 28.91 -10.22
C GLY A 398 -0.80 28.32 -9.92
N THR A 399 -1.71 28.25 -10.90
CA THR A 399 -3.03 27.63 -10.76
C THR A 399 -3.34 26.67 -11.92
N PHE A 400 -4.30 25.76 -11.69
CA PHE A 400 -4.89 24.89 -12.70
C PHE A 400 -6.42 24.91 -12.58
N ARG A 401 -7.15 24.30 -13.51
CA ARG A 401 -8.59 24.03 -13.37
C ARG A 401 -8.82 22.54 -13.13
N ASP A 402 -9.61 22.22 -12.12
CA ASP A 402 -10.05 20.85 -11.86
C ASP A 402 -11.14 20.39 -12.85
N THR A 403 -11.61 19.15 -12.71
CA THR A 403 -12.64 18.54 -13.56
C THR A 403 -14.02 19.21 -13.45
N THR A 404 -14.24 20.10 -12.47
CA THR A 404 -15.44 20.93 -12.37
C THR A 404 -15.28 22.30 -13.05
N GLY A 405 -14.07 22.59 -13.58
CA GLY A 405 -13.68 23.90 -14.10
C GLY A 405 -13.24 24.89 -13.02
N THR A 406 -13.28 24.49 -11.74
CA THR A 406 -12.90 25.34 -10.60
C THR A 406 -11.39 25.57 -10.59
N GLN A 407 -10.97 26.82 -10.38
CA GLN A 407 -9.55 27.18 -10.33
C GLN A 407 -8.95 26.81 -8.97
N LYS A 408 -7.81 26.13 -8.98
CA LYS A 408 -7.07 25.62 -7.81
C LYS A 408 -5.61 26.04 -7.90
N ASN A 409 -4.95 26.32 -6.78
CA ASN A 409 -3.49 26.51 -6.77
C ASN A 409 -2.77 25.21 -7.14
N TRP A 410 -1.59 25.31 -7.77
CA TRP A 410 -0.72 24.16 -8.03
C TRP A 410 -0.42 23.37 -6.74
N PRO A 411 -0.24 22.04 -6.82
CA PRO A 411 0.11 21.22 -5.66
C PRO A 411 1.50 21.59 -5.13
N VAL A 412 1.73 21.41 -3.82
CA VAL A 412 2.99 21.76 -3.14
C VAL A 412 4.22 21.15 -3.82
N GLN A 413 4.10 19.94 -4.37
CA GLN A 413 5.14 19.26 -5.14
C GLN A 413 5.64 20.10 -6.32
N GLN A 414 4.72 20.62 -7.14
CA GLN A 414 5.04 21.43 -8.31
C GLN A 414 5.64 22.78 -7.90
N VAL A 415 5.14 23.38 -6.82
CA VAL A 415 5.66 24.65 -6.29
C VAL A 415 7.09 24.51 -5.76
N VAL A 416 7.38 23.46 -4.98
CA VAL A 416 8.72 23.15 -4.47
C VAL A 416 9.69 22.87 -5.62
N MET A 417 9.28 22.04 -6.57
CA MET A 417 10.12 21.65 -7.71
C MET A 417 10.48 22.84 -8.61
N VAL A 418 9.53 23.73 -8.94
CA VAL A 418 9.82 24.94 -9.72
C VAL A 418 10.62 25.95 -8.90
N LYS A 419 10.40 26.05 -7.58
CA LYS A 419 11.21 26.90 -6.69
C LYS A 419 12.67 26.43 -6.61
N TRP A 420 12.92 25.12 -6.56
CA TRP A 420 14.26 24.52 -6.61
C TRP A 420 14.95 24.82 -7.94
N LEU A 421 14.26 24.60 -9.07
CA LEU A 421 14.75 24.95 -10.41
C LEU A 421 15.17 26.43 -10.51
N VAL A 422 14.35 27.34 -10.00
CA VAL A 422 14.63 28.79 -9.95
C VAL A 422 15.84 29.08 -9.06
N GLY A 423 15.99 28.37 -7.94
CA GLY A 423 17.17 28.46 -7.06
C GLY A 423 18.48 28.06 -7.75
N LEU A 424 18.48 27.02 -8.59
CA LEU A 424 19.65 26.66 -9.41
C LEU A 424 20.03 27.81 -10.35
N ILE A 425 19.04 28.34 -11.10
CA ILE A 425 19.25 29.43 -12.07
C ILE A 425 19.78 30.69 -11.36
N ALA A 426 19.22 31.05 -10.20
CA ALA A 426 19.62 32.23 -9.42
C ALA A 426 21.09 32.17 -8.94
N ASN A 427 21.61 30.97 -8.69
CA ASN A 427 23.01 30.73 -8.33
C ASN A 427 23.95 30.65 -9.56
N GLY A 428 23.45 30.87 -10.77
CA GLY A 428 24.17 30.67 -12.03
C GLY A 428 24.39 29.21 -12.41
N GLY A 429 23.61 28.29 -11.81
CA GLY A 429 23.59 26.88 -12.18
C GLY A 429 22.93 26.64 -13.53
N ILE A 430 23.34 25.57 -14.22
CA ILE A 430 22.73 25.12 -15.47
C ILE A 430 21.78 23.95 -15.23
N VAL A 431 20.79 23.80 -16.10
CA VAL A 431 19.90 22.63 -16.15
C VAL A 431 19.71 22.23 -17.61
N THR A 432 20.06 20.98 -17.93
CA THR A 432 19.92 20.40 -19.26
C THR A 432 19.31 18.99 -19.16
N TYR A 433 18.52 18.63 -20.17
CA TYR A 433 17.89 17.31 -20.24
C TYR A 433 17.91 16.77 -21.66
N THR A 434 18.42 15.55 -21.84
CA THR A 434 18.40 14.84 -23.12
C THR A 434 17.08 14.07 -23.26
N ARG A 435 16.23 14.47 -24.21
CA ARG A 435 14.95 13.80 -24.46
C ARG A 435 15.13 12.31 -24.73
N THR A 436 14.25 11.50 -24.15
CA THR A 436 14.18 10.06 -24.44
C THR A 436 13.46 9.81 -25.78
N THR A 437 13.67 8.64 -26.36
CA THR A 437 13.11 8.21 -27.65
C THR A 437 11.92 7.21 -27.64
N PRO A 438 11.40 6.68 -26.51
CA PRO A 438 10.22 5.80 -26.53
C PRO A 438 9.03 6.40 -27.29
N PRO A 439 8.22 5.59 -28.02
CA PRO A 439 7.02 6.07 -28.71
C PRO A 439 6.03 6.76 -27.76
N ILE A 440 5.28 7.73 -28.29
CA ILE A 440 4.17 8.37 -27.56
C ILE A 440 2.98 7.40 -27.50
N PRO A 441 2.47 7.02 -26.30
CA PRO A 441 1.32 6.13 -26.17
C PRO A 441 0.10 6.62 -26.94
N THR A 442 -0.65 5.73 -27.58
CA THR A 442 -1.78 6.06 -28.46
C THR A 442 -2.79 7.00 -27.80
N MET A 443 -3.11 6.78 -26.51
CA MET A 443 -3.91 7.70 -25.71
C MET A 443 -3.43 9.16 -25.77
N MET A 444 -2.13 9.41 -25.63
CA MET A 444 -1.53 10.75 -25.58
C MET A 444 -1.47 11.44 -26.93
N GLN A 445 -1.48 10.69 -28.04
CA GLN A 445 -1.25 11.26 -29.39
C GLN A 445 -2.29 12.32 -29.79
N ASN A 446 -3.45 12.35 -29.12
CA ASN A 446 -4.52 13.33 -29.34
C ASN A 446 -4.25 14.72 -28.71
N TRP A 447 -3.29 14.84 -27.79
CA TRP A 447 -2.95 16.11 -27.10
C TRP A 447 -1.43 16.38 -27.03
N LEU A 448 -0.61 15.36 -27.23
CA LEU A 448 0.84 15.47 -27.28
C LEU A 448 1.34 15.56 -28.72
N GLY A 449 1.56 16.80 -29.16
CA GLY A 449 1.88 17.11 -30.54
C GLY A 449 1.80 18.61 -30.83
N THR A 450 1.77 18.93 -32.12
CA THR A 450 1.70 20.30 -32.63
C THR A 450 0.64 20.41 -33.73
N CYS A 451 -0.16 21.47 -33.68
CA CYS A 451 -1.03 21.86 -34.79
C CYS A 451 -0.31 22.78 -35.78
N SER A 452 -0.61 22.65 -37.08
CA SER A 452 -0.13 23.60 -38.11
C SER A 452 -0.71 25.01 -37.95
N ASN A 453 -1.84 25.15 -37.24
CA ASN A 453 -2.30 26.42 -36.69
C ASN A 453 -1.95 26.47 -35.20
N THR A 454 -0.97 27.31 -34.83
CA THR A 454 -0.41 27.43 -33.47
C THR A 454 -1.39 27.96 -32.42
N GLN A 455 -2.62 28.33 -32.79
CA GLN A 455 -3.69 28.69 -31.85
C GLN A 455 -4.26 27.47 -31.11
N TYR A 456 -4.12 26.25 -31.65
CA TYR A 456 -4.72 25.04 -31.09
C TYR A 456 -3.68 24.07 -30.50
N TRP A 457 -4.02 23.51 -29.35
CA TRP A 457 -3.08 22.82 -28.46
C TRP A 457 -3.30 21.31 -28.40
N ASP A 458 -4.43 20.84 -28.95
CA ASP A 458 -4.87 19.46 -29.07
C ASP A 458 -5.33 19.14 -30.52
N MET A 459 -5.45 17.85 -30.83
CA MET A 459 -5.84 17.36 -32.15
C MET A 459 -7.26 17.75 -32.56
N MET A 460 -8.21 17.78 -31.63
CA MET A 460 -9.64 17.96 -31.93
C MET A 460 -9.90 19.39 -32.43
N HIS A 461 -9.49 20.39 -31.65
CA HIS A 461 -9.65 21.79 -32.06
C HIS A 461 -8.76 22.12 -33.26
N CYS A 462 -7.57 21.52 -33.37
CA CYS A 462 -6.72 21.65 -34.55
C CYS A 462 -7.44 21.24 -35.83
N GLN A 463 -7.93 20.00 -35.90
CA GLN A 463 -8.56 19.43 -37.09
C GLN A 463 -9.90 20.09 -37.42
N GLN A 464 -10.72 20.42 -36.39
CA GLN A 464 -12.00 21.11 -36.59
C GLN A 464 -11.84 22.51 -37.21
N ASN A 465 -10.69 23.16 -37.00
CA ASN A 465 -10.38 24.49 -37.54
C ASN A 465 -9.40 24.42 -38.73
N GLY A 466 -9.37 23.29 -39.45
CA GLY A 466 -8.62 23.11 -40.70
C GLY A 466 -7.11 22.97 -40.55
N GLY A 467 -6.60 22.79 -39.33
CA GLY A 467 -5.19 22.53 -39.06
C GLY A 467 -4.83 21.04 -39.19
N THR A 468 -3.59 20.78 -39.58
CA THR A 468 -2.99 19.44 -39.54
C THR A 468 -2.35 19.22 -38.17
N TRP A 469 -2.68 18.11 -37.52
CA TRP A 469 -2.07 17.70 -36.25
C TRP A 469 -0.94 16.70 -36.48
N THR A 470 0.21 16.92 -35.85
CA THR A 470 1.36 16.01 -35.83
C THR A 470 1.64 15.61 -34.39
N SER A 471 1.49 14.33 -34.04
CA SER A 471 1.88 13.83 -32.72
C SER A 471 3.40 13.76 -32.61
N GLN A 472 3.97 14.49 -31.66
CA GLN A 472 5.40 14.58 -31.39
C GLN A 472 5.65 15.19 -30.00
N ARG A 473 6.86 14.98 -29.47
CA ARG A 473 7.37 15.69 -28.28
C ARG A 473 7.52 17.18 -28.58
N ARG A 474 7.30 18.04 -27.59
CA ARG A 474 7.54 19.48 -27.72
C ARG A 474 9.00 19.80 -27.42
N ASP A 475 9.61 20.69 -28.22
CA ASP A 475 10.97 21.19 -27.97
C ASP A 475 11.00 22.31 -26.90
N TYR A 476 9.84 22.91 -26.65
CA TYR A 476 9.61 24.09 -25.82
C TYR A 476 10.44 25.32 -26.22
N SER A 477 11.04 25.33 -27.42
CA SER A 477 11.92 26.41 -27.86
C SER A 477 11.11 27.70 -28.03
N HIS A 478 11.60 28.79 -27.43
CA HIS A 478 10.91 30.08 -27.35
C HIS A 478 9.52 30.05 -26.64
N MET A 479 9.11 28.91 -26.06
CA MET A 479 7.83 28.77 -25.33
C MET A 479 7.95 29.07 -23.82
N THR A 480 9.17 29.17 -23.29
CA THR A 480 9.44 29.38 -21.87
C THR A 480 10.52 30.45 -21.66
N PRO A 481 10.68 31.01 -20.44
CA PRO A 481 11.61 32.11 -20.20
C PRO A 481 13.09 31.69 -20.10
N SER A 482 13.44 30.40 -20.12
CA SER A 482 14.85 29.97 -20.17
C SER A 482 15.04 28.52 -20.66
N ALA A 483 16.23 28.18 -21.16
CA ALA A 483 16.58 26.81 -21.55
C ALA A 483 16.48 25.79 -20.40
N ALA A 484 16.61 26.25 -19.14
CA ALA A 484 16.38 25.43 -17.96
C ALA A 484 14.88 25.08 -17.79
N PHE A 485 13.97 26.01 -18.07
CA PHE A 485 12.53 25.73 -18.11
C PHE A 485 12.13 24.85 -19.31
N ASN A 486 12.78 25.00 -20.48
CA ASN A 486 12.60 24.06 -21.60
C ASN A 486 13.00 22.63 -21.20
N SER A 487 14.16 22.48 -20.55
CA SER A 487 14.67 21.19 -20.07
C SER A 487 13.76 20.58 -19.01
N TYR A 488 13.25 21.39 -18.07
CA TYR A 488 12.27 21.00 -17.07
C TYR A 488 10.96 20.49 -17.69
N LEU A 489 10.38 21.20 -18.66
CA LEU A 489 9.15 20.75 -19.33
C LEU A 489 9.39 19.50 -20.17
N GLY A 490 10.54 19.39 -20.83
CA GLY A 490 10.93 18.17 -21.55
C GLY A 490 11.09 16.95 -20.63
N LEU A 491 11.62 17.15 -19.41
CA LEU A 491 11.70 16.11 -18.38
C LEU A 491 10.29 15.69 -17.94
N GLN A 492 9.42 16.66 -17.62
CA GLN A 492 8.03 16.40 -17.21
C GLN A 492 7.23 15.70 -18.31
N GLU A 493 7.43 16.07 -19.58
CA GLU A 493 6.80 15.44 -20.74
C GLU A 493 7.23 13.97 -20.89
N ASP A 494 8.52 13.65 -20.69
CA ASP A 494 9.02 12.27 -20.75
C ASP A 494 8.61 11.41 -19.55
N VAL A 495 8.58 11.97 -18.33
CA VAL A 495 8.02 11.29 -17.15
C VAL A 495 6.54 10.95 -17.38
N SER A 496 5.77 11.89 -17.94
CA SER A 496 4.38 11.67 -18.31
C SER A 496 4.23 10.60 -19.40
N ILE A 497 5.11 10.56 -20.40
CA ILE A 497 5.15 9.50 -21.42
C ILE A 497 5.43 8.14 -20.76
N ALA A 498 6.38 8.04 -19.83
CA ALA A 498 6.70 6.78 -19.15
C ALA A 498 5.51 6.27 -18.31
N GLU A 499 4.89 7.15 -17.52
CA GLU A 499 3.70 6.84 -16.71
C GLU A 499 2.51 6.38 -17.58
N MET A 500 2.23 7.10 -18.67
CA MET A 500 1.17 6.73 -19.62
C MET A 500 1.52 5.48 -20.46
N THR A 501 2.81 5.19 -20.68
CA THR A 501 3.25 3.93 -21.31
C THR A 501 2.93 2.74 -20.40
N LYS A 502 3.21 2.85 -19.09
CA LYS A 502 2.76 1.87 -18.09
C LYS A 502 1.24 1.68 -18.17
N PHE A 503 0.46 2.76 -18.19
CA PHE A 503 -1.01 2.66 -18.23
C PHE A 503 -1.61 2.24 -19.59
N SER A 504 -0.86 2.26 -20.69
CA SER A 504 -1.35 1.86 -22.01
C SER A 504 -1.76 0.38 -22.14
N ILE A 505 -1.27 -0.51 -21.26
CA ILE A 505 -1.65 -1.93 -21.28
C ILE A 505 -3.12 -2.17 -20.91
N TRP A 506 -3.84 -1.15 -20.43
CA TRP A 506 -5.28 -1.19 -20.12
C TRP A 506 -6.19 -0.56 -21.21
N ASP A 507 -5.64 0.08 -22.24
CA ASP A 507 -6.41 0.88 -23.23
C ASP A 507 -7.48 0.08 -24.01
N ASN A 508 -7.22 -1.21 -24.26
CA ASN A 508 -8.01 -2.02 -25.20
C ASN A 508 -9.23 -2.73 -24.57
N ASN A 509 -9.68 -2.34 -23.37
CA ASN A 509 -10.70 -3.04 -22.55
C ASN A 509 -10.38 -4.50 -22.18
N ALA A 510 -9.29 -5.09 -22.68
CA ALA A 510 -8.74 -6.33 -22.19
C ALA A 510 -8.11 -6.11 -20.80
N GLN A 511 -8.31 -7.05 -19.87
CA GLN A 511 -7.63 -7.05 -18.59
C GLN A 511 -6.20 -7.59 -18.79
N PRO A 512 -5.14 -6.81 -18.55
CA PRO A 512 -3.77 -7.26 -18.80
C PRO A 512 -3.39 -8.43 -17.87
N THR A 513 -2.63 -9.38 -18.42
CA THR A 513 -2.09 -10.51 -17.67
C THR A 513 -1.09 -10.02 -16.62
N SER A 514 -0.80 -10.86 -15.64
CA SER A 514 0.16 -10.57 -14.58
C SER A 514 1.53 -10.21 -15.13
N THR A 515 2.05 -11.03 -16.05
CA THR A 515 3.32 -10.79 -16.76
C THR A 515 3.34 -9.47 -17.53
N GLN A 516 2.21 -9.04 -18.11
CA GLN A 516 2.10 -7.74 -18.75
C GLN A 516 2.20 -6.58 -17.74
N ARG A 517 1.54 -6.69 -16.57
CA ARG A 517 1.67 -5.70 -15.48
C ARG A 517 3.10 -5.61 -14.97
N GLN A 518 3.72 -6.75 -14.64
CA GLN A 518 5.09 -6.80 -14.14
C GLN A 518 6.12 -6.28 -15.17
N THR A 519 5.94 -6.62 -16.45
CA THR A 519 6.81 -6.12 -17.53
C THR A 519 6.64 -4.61 -17.71
N ALA A 520 5.42 -4.09 -17.62
CA ALA A 520 5.16 -2.64 -17.68
C ALA A 520 5.78 -1.90 -16.49
N GLU A 521 5.72 -2.45 -15.28
CA GLU A 521 6.32 -1.84 -14.08
C GLU A 521 7.85 -1.80 -14.17
N LEU A 522 8.49 -2.91 -14.56
CA LEU A 522 9.93 -2.96 -14.76
C LEU A 522 10.40 -2.03 -15.90
N SER A 523 9.62 -1.95 -16.98
CA SER A 523 9.88 -1.01 -18.09
C SER A 523 9.73 0.45 -17.66
N PHE A 524 8.77 0.74 -16.78
CA PHE A 524 8.54 2.06 -16.21
C PHE A 524 9.69 2.47 -15.28
N ILE A 525 10.12 1.61 -14.35
CA ILE A 525 11.28 1.86 -13.49
C ILE A 525 12.54 2.09 -14.34
N ALA A 526 12.82 1.24 -15.33
CA ALA A 526 13.94 1.42 -16.24
C ALA A 526 13.86 2.73 -17.07
N ALA A 527 12.66 3.14 -17.47
CA ALA A 527 12.44 4.43 -18.13
C ALA A 527 12.72 5.61 -17.18
N LEU A 528 12.26 5.57 -15.93
CA LEU A 528 12.55 6.62 -14.93
C LEU A 528 14.06 6.72 -14.64
N MET A 529 14.77 5.59 -14.50
CA MET A 529 16.23 5.58 -14.35
C MET A 529 16.94 6.18 -15.58
N THR A 530 16.44 5.91 -16.79
CA THR A 530 16.96 6.49 -18.04
C THR A 530 16.74 8.00 -18.08
N ILE A 531 15.55 8.46 -17.66
CA ILE A 531 15.17 9.87 -17.58
C ILE A 531 16.05 10.61 -16.55
N GLN A 532 16.28 10.01 -15.37
CA GLN A 532 17.17 10.52 -14.32
C GLN A 532 18.64 10.59 -14.80
N GLY A 533 19.11 9.58 -15.54
CA GLY A 533 20.46 9.55 -16.13
C GLY A 533 20.67 10.62 -17.21
N ASN A 534 19.63 10.90 -18.00
CA ASN A 534 19.62 11.95 -19.03
C ASN A 534 19.50 13.38 -18.46
N PHE A 535 19.29 13.53 -17.14
CA PHE A 535 19.17 14.81 -16.47
C PHE A 535 20.51 15.27 -15.86
N VAL A 536 20.96 16.47 -16.25
CA VAL A 536 22.20 17.09 -15.78
C VAL A 536 21.91 18.50 -15.28
N ALA A 537 22.30 18.78 -14.04
CA ALA A 537 22.14 20.10 -13.44
C ALA A 537 23.30 20.45 -12.50
N THR A 538 23.56 21.74 -12.35
CA THR A 538 24.52 22.28 -11.37
C THR A 538 23.84 23.26 -10.42
N LYS A 539 24.32 23.29 -9.17
CA LYS A 539 23.82 24.16 -8.09
C LYS A 539 24.27 25.62 -8.23
N ASN A 540 25.32 25.87 -9.01
CA ASN A 540 25.94 27.18 -9.16
C ASN A 540 26.82 27.29 -10.42
N ALA A 541 27.28 28.52 -10.68
CA ALA A 541 28.24 28.85 -11.76
C ALA A 541 29.62 28.19 -11.62
N ALA A 542 29.97 27.65 -10.43
CA ALA A 542 31.21 26.89 -10.21
C ALA A 542 31.09 25.42 -10.67
N GLY A 543 29.95 25.01 -11.23
CA GLY A 543 29.75 23.67 -11.80
C GLY A 543 29.51 22.57 -10.78
N MET A 544 29.22 22.88 -9.51
CA MET A 544 28.89 21.88 -8.50
C MET A 544 27.62 21.11 -8.92
N ALA A 545 27.72 19.81 -9.16
CA ALA A 545 26.58 18.99 -9.59
C ALA A 545 25.46 18.94 -8.53
N VAL A 546 24.22 18.72 -8.98
CA VAL A 546 23.15 18.22 -8.11
C VAL A 546 23.43 16.77 -7.72
N THR A 547 22.99 16.35 -6.53
CA THR A 547 23.15 14.96 -6.07
C THR A 547 22.14 14.05 -6.76
N ASP A 548 22.42 12.75 -6.84
CA ASP A 548 21.50 11.81 -7.48
C ASP A 548 20.15 11.73 -6.74
N ALA A 549 20.14 11.95 -5.42
CA ALA A 549 18.93 12.10 -4.62
C ALA A 549 18.10 13.34 -5.00
N GLU A 550 18.72 14.47 -5.37
CA GLU A 550 17.98 15.62 -5.92
C GLU A 550 17.38 15.31 -7.30
N LYS A 551 18.09 14.53 -8.14
CA LYS A 551 17.54 14.09 -9.43
C LYS A 551 16.35 13.13 -9.23
N GLU A 552 16.50 12.18 -8.32
CA GLU A 552 15.47 11.20 -7.96
C GLU A 552 14.23 11.91 -7.40
N ALA A 553 14.42 12.82 -6.45
CA ALA A 553 13.36 13.64 -5.89
C ALA A 553 12.64 14.47 -6.97
N MET A 554 13.38 15.05 -7.93
CA MET A 554 12.79 15.80 -9.04
C MET A 554 11.90 14.93 -9.92
N VAL A 555 12.39 13.75 -10.33
CA VAL A 555 11.59 12.77 -11.10
C VAL A 555 10.38 12.29 -10.28
N LYS A 556 10.55 12.07 -8.97
CA LYS A 556 9.48 11.65 -8.06
C LYS A 556 8.37 12.69 -7.93
N LEU A 557 8.71 13.98 -7.83
CA LEU A 557 7.72 15.08 -7.76
C LEU A 557 7.06 15.41 -9.12
N MET A 558 7.54 14.85 -10.24
CA MET A 558 6.88 14.95 -11.56
C MET A 558 5.82 13.87 -11.81
N LEU A 559 5.88 12.74 -11.09
CA LEU A 559 4.86 11.70 -11.16
C LEU A 559 3.54 12.18 -10.57
N GLN A 560 2.44 11.57 -10.99
CA GLN A 560 1.19 11.72 -10.27
C GLN A 560 1.30 10.93 -8.95
N PRO A 561 0.93 11.51 -7.80
CA PRO A 561 0.73 10.72 -6.59
C PRO A 561 -0.31 9.65 -6.87
N HIS A 562 -0.05 8.40 -6.49
CA HIS A 562 -0.98 7.28 -6.64
C HIS A 562 -0.88 6.34 -5.45
N ALA A 563 -2.00 5.68 -5.15
CA ALA A 563 -2.19 4.77 -4.03
C ALA A 563 -2.47 3.32 -4.48
N ASP A 564 -2.33 3.06 -5.78
CA ASP A 564 -2.66 1.83 -6.51
C ASP A 564 -1.40 1.13 -7.04
#